data_AF-A0A937D188-F1
#
_entry.id   AF-A0A937D188-F1
#
_cell.length_a   1.000
_cell.length_b   1.000
_cell.length_c   1.000
_cell.angle_alpha   90.00
_cell.angle_beta   90.00
_cell.angle_gamma   90.00
#
_symmetry.space_group_name_H-M   'P 1'
#
loop_
_entity.id
_entity.type
_entity.pdbx_description
1 polymer ?
#
loop_
_entity_poly.entity_id
_entity_poly.type
_entity_poly.pdbx_seq_one_letter_code
_entity_poly.pdbx_strand_id
1 'polypeptide(L)' 'MSVMSMRGGWSAVSTAPHDGTPVILWMAQDEAPPSLPEPVGFWTINPEAGVGYWQIFGDPPRFCSDRQIRGWKPLLHT' A
#
# COMPACT_ATOMS: atom_id res chain seq x y z
N MET A 1 -17.92 -12.29 2.17
CA MET A 1 -16.66 -12.25 2.94
C MET A 1 -16.52 -10.84 3.47
N SER A 2 -16.44 -10.66 4.80
CA SER A 2 -16.40 -9.32 5.41
C SER A 2 -14.97 -8.78 5.31
N VAL A 3 -14.77 -7.71 4.56
CA VAL A 3 -13.50 -6.99 4.48
C VAL A 3 -13.21 -6.47 5.89
N MET A 4 -12.06 -6.84 6.48
CA MET A 4 -11.67 -6.32 7.79
C MET A 4 -11.28 -4.84 7.65
N SER A 5 -12.29 -3.98 7.67
CA SER A 5 -12.13 -2.53 7.67
C SER A 5 -11.57 -2.10 9.04
N MET A 6 -10.38 -1.49 9.01
CA MET A 6 -9.79 -0.81 10.15
C MET A 6 -10.48 0.54 10.35
N ARG A 7 -10.43 1.08 11.57
CA ARG A 7 -11.00 2.41 11.87
C ARG A 7 -10.43 3.46 10.90
N GLY A 8 -11.31 4.33 10.39
CA GLY A 8 -10.91 5.44 9.51
C GLY A 8 -10.82 5.09 8.02
N GLY A 9 -11.43 3.99 7.56
CA GLY A 9 -11.52 3.63 6.14
C GLY A 9 -10.30 2.90 5.58
N TRP A 10 -9.37 2.50 6.44
CA TRP A 10 -8.21 1.71 6.05
C TRP A 10 -8.55 0.22 5.97
N SER A 11 -7.94 -0.49 5.04
CA SER A 11 -8.09 -1.95 4.89
C SER A 11 -6.75 -2.64 5.15
N ALA A 12 -6.78 -3.89 5.61
CA ALA A 12 -5.57 -4.69 5.79
C ALA A 12 -4.82 -4.87 4.45
N VAL A 13 -3.49 -4.80 4.45
CA VAL A 13 -2.68 -4.94 3.22
C VAL A 13 -2.94 -6.25 2.47
N SER A 14 -3.33 -7.32 3.17
CA SER A 14 -3.69 -8.61 2.56
C SER A 14 -4.88 -8.56 1.61
N THR A 15 -5.60 -7.44 1.57
CA THR A 15 -6.74 -7.20 0.67
C THR A 15 -6.43 -6.15 -0.39
N ALA A 16 -5.19 -5.64 -0.43
CA ALA A 16 -4.78 -4.63 -1.40
C ALA A 16 -4.72 -5.22 -2.81
N PRO A 17 -4.98 -4.40 -3.85
CA PRO A 17 -4.84 -4.84 -5.22
C PRO A 17 -3.36 -5.06 -5.57
N HIS A 18 -3.02 -6.29 -5.95
CA HIS A 18 -1.69 -6.65 -6.45
C HIS A 18 -1.64 -6.66 -7.98
N ASP A 19 -2.37 -5.75 -8.63
CA ASP A 19 -2.57 -5.68 -10.09
C ASP A 19 -1.96 -4.43 -10.75
N GLY A 20 -1.24 -3.62 -9.99
CA GLY A 20 -0.64 -2.37 -10.45
C GLY A 20 -1.51 -1.13 -10.24
N THR A 21 -2.73 -1.28 -9.72
CA THR A 21 -3.58 -0.14 -9.33
C THR A 21 -2.91 0.70 -8.24
N PRO A 22 -2.77 2.03 -8.42
CA PRO A 22 -2.23 2.90 -7.38
C PRO A 22 -3.14 3.02 -6.16
N VAL A 23 -2.55 2.95 -4.97
CA VAL A 23 -3.23 3.03 -3.67
C VAL A 23 -2.46 3.92 -2.70
N ILE A 24 -3.16 4.42 -1.68
CA ILE A 24 -2.55 5.07 -0.52
C ILE A 24 -2.10 3.98 0.47
N LEU A 25 -0.89 4.09 1.00
CA LEU A 25 -0.26 3.11 1.87
C LEU A 25 0.02 3.69 3.26
N TRP A 26 -0.28 2.91 4.29
CA TRP A 26 0.13 3.18 5.67
C TRP A 26 1.29 2.27 6.03
N MET A 27 2.47 2.84 6.27
CA MET A 27 3.67 2.08 6.59
C MET A 27 3.58 1.45 7.99
N ALA A 28 4.09 0.24 8.15
CA ALA A 28 4.06 -0.51 9.42
C ALA A 28 4.89 0.14 10.53
N GLN A 29 5.88 0.95 10.17
CA GLN A 29 6.70 1.73 11.10
C GLN A 29 5.95 2.93 11.70
N ASP A 30 4.88 3.39 11.06
CA ASP A 30 4.13 4.56 11.51
C ASP A 30 3.02 4.11 12.46
N GLU A 31 3.01 4.65 13.68
CA GLU A 31 2.04 4.26 14.71
C GLU A 31 0.60 4.63 14.33
N ALA A 32 0.43 5.78 13.68
CA ALA A 32 -0.84 6.31 13.22
C ALA A 32 -0.88 6.38 11.67
N PRO A 33 -2.07 6.34 11.05
CA PRO A 33 -2.18 6.51 9.61
C PRO A 33 -1.66 7.87 9.14
N PRO A 34 -1.13 7.96 7.91
CA PRO A 34 -0.61 9.22 7.36
C PRO A 34 -1.73 10.26 7.24
N SER A 35 -1.40 11.51 7.54
CA SER A 35 -2.34 12.65 7.42
C SER A 35 -2.09 13.50 6.19
N LEU A 36 -0.84 13.84 5.85
CA LEU A 36 -0.36 14.43 4.59
C LEU A 36 1.16 14.68 4.68
N PRO A 37 1.95 14.52 3.59
CA PRO A 37 1.57 13.88 2.33
C PRO A 37 1.30 12.38 2.54
N GLU A 38 0.30 11.87 1.83
CA GLU A 38 -0.03 10.44 1.87
C GLU A 38 0.93 9.65 0.96
N PRO A 39 1.58 8.58 1.45
CA PRO A 39 2.40 7.72 0.61
C PRO A 39 1.51 7.02 -0.43
N VAL A 40 1.75 7.27 -1.70
CA VAL A 40 1.08 6.58 -2.81
C VAL A 40 2.04 5.54 -3.38
N GLY A 41 1.56 4.34 -3.64
CA GLY A 41 2.33 3.31 -4.30
C GLY A 41 1.47 2.37 -5.14
N PHE A 42 2.13 1.54 -5.94
CA PHE A 42 1.50 0.49 -6.73
C PHE A 42 2.30 -0.81 -6.61
N TRP A 43 1.62 -1.93 -6.78
CA TRP A 43 2.26 -3.24 -6.79
C TRP A 43 2.95 -3.49 -8.13
N THR A 44 4.17 -4.00 -8.08
CA THR A 44 4.93 -4.42 -9.26
C THR A 44 5.65 -5.73 -9.00
N ILE A 45 6.08 -6.41 -10.06
CA ILE A 45 6.78 -7.70 -10.00
C ILE A 45 8.15 -7.51 -10.64
N ASN A 46 9.21 -7.93 -9.95
CA ASN A 46 10.51 -8.08 -10.60
C ASN A 46 10.44 -9.29 -11.54
N PRO A 47 10.59 -9.12 -12.86
CA PRO A 47 10.42 -10.19 -13.83
C PRO A 47 11.52 -11.25 -13.76
N GLU A 48 12.71 -10.91 -13.26
CA GLU A 48 13.84 -11.85 -13.12
C GLU A 48 13.66 -12.77 -11.90
N ALA A 49 13.11 -12.23 -10.82
CA ALA A 49 12.94 -12.95 -9.56
C ALA A 49 11.54 -13.54 -9.36
N GLY A 50 10.53 -13.06 -10.11
CA GLY A 50 9.12 -13.42 -9.90
C GLY A 50 8.55 -12.95 -8.56
N VAL A 51 9.19 -11.97 -7.91
CA VAL A 51 8.81 -11.47 -6.58
C VAL A 51 8.10 -10.12 -6.74
N GLY A 52 6.94 -10.00 -6.10
CA GLY A 52 6.17 -8.75 -6.05
C GLY A 52 6.53 -7.86 -4.87
N TYR A 53 6.42 -6.54 -5.08
CA TYR A 53 6.65 -5.52 -4.08
C TYR A 53 5.88 -4.23 -4.41
N TRP A 54 5.65 -3.41 -3.40
CA TRP A 54 5.15 -2.05 -3.55
C TRP A 54 6.28 -1.13 -3.99
N GLN A 55 6.05 -0.39 -5.07
CA GLN A 55 6.83 0.79 -5.42
C GLN A 55 6.07 2.03 -4.97
N ILE A 56 6.63 2.75 -4.00
CA ILE A 56 6.10 4.01 -3.48
C ILE A 56 6.66 5.16 -4.31
N PHE A 57 5.78 6.05 -4.77
CA PHE A 57 6.14 7.25 -5.50
C PHE A 57 6.99 8.19 -4.62
N GLY A 58 8.02 8.74 -5.23
CA GLY A 58 9.02 9.61 -4.59
C GLY A 58 10.26 9.69 -5.45
N ASP A 59 11.16 10.60 -5.12
CA ASP A 59 12.48 10.71 -5.76
C ASP A 59 13.59 10.62 -4.69
N PRO A 60 14.33 9.51 -4.60
CA PRO A 60 14.18 8.28 -5.39
C PRO A 60 12.94 7.46 -4.94
N PRO A 61 12.43 6.56 -5.80
CA PRO A 61 11.33 5.67 -5.44
C PRO A 61 11.75 4.71 -4.31
N ARG A 62 10.81 4.40 -3.42
CA ARG A 62 11.02 3.43 -2.33
C ARG A 62 10.32 2.12 -2.64
N PHE A 63 10.93 1.00 -2.25
CA PHE A 63 10.38 -0.32 -2.47
C PHE A 63 10.16 -1.03 -1.13
N CYS A 64 9.03 -1.74 -1.00
CA CYS A 64 8.73 -2.47 0.22
C CYS A 64 7.80 -3.66 -0.03
N SER A 65 7.83 -4.62 0.88
CA SER A 65 6.92 -5.78 0.86
C SER A 65 5.64 -5.51 1.66
N ASP A 66 4.64 -6.38 1.54
CA ASP A 66 3.43 -6.33 2.36
C ASP A 66 3.75 -6.29 3.87
N ARG A 67 4.83 -6.93 4.32
CA ARG A 67 5.24 -6.93 5.74
C ARG A 67 5.55 -5.54 6.29
N GLN A 68 5.85 -4.58 5.42
CA GLN A 68 6.19 -3.21 5.77
C GLN A 68 5.00 -2.27 5.63
N ILE A 69 3.83 -2.77 5.25
CA ILE A 69 2.59 -2.02 5.10
C ILE A 69 1.58 -2.51 6.14
N ARG A 70 1.02 -1.58 6.91
CA ARG A 70 -0.02 -1.88 7.90
C ARG A 70 -1.41 -1.88 7.28
N GLY A 71 -1.67 -0.96 6.35
CA GLY A 71 -2.95 -0.88 5.67
C GLY A 71 -2.90 -0.06 4.40
N TRP A 72 -4.00 -0.09 3.66
CA TRP A 72 -4.15 0.62 2.40
C TRP A 72 -5.54 1.26 2.26
N LYS A 73 -5.63 2.21 1.32
CA LYS A 73 -6.87 2.85 0.85
C LYS A 73 -6.84 3.06 -0.66
N PRO A 74 -7.99 3.05 -1.34
CA PRO A 74 -8.04 3.46 -2.74
C PRO A 74 -7.58 4.91 -2.88
N LEU A 75 -6.78 5.20 -3.91
CA LEU A 75 -6.33 6.57 -4.20
C LEU A 75 -7.51 7.47 -4.62
N LEU A 76 -8.50 6.90 -5.30
CA LEU A 76 -9.72 7.59 -5.71
C LEU A 76 -10.86 7.17 -4.80
N HIS A 77 -11.53 8.15 -4.19
CA HIS A 77 -12.81 7.94 -3.53
C HIS A 77 -13.89 7.88 -4.62
N THR A 78 -14.36 6.67 -4.95
CA THR A 78 -15.62 6.47 -5.70
C THR A 78 -16.80 6.43 -4.76
#